data_AF-A0A427YRV5-F1
#
_entry.id   AF-A0A427YRV5-F1
#
_cell.length_a   1.000
_cell.length_b   1.000
_cell.length_c   1.000
_cell.angle_alpha   90.00
_cell.angle_beta   90.00
_cell.angle_gamma   90.00
#
_symmetry.space_group_name_H-M   'P 1'
#
loop_
_entity.id
_entity.type
_entity.pdbx_description
1 polymer ?
#
loop_
_entity_poly.entity_id
_entity_poly.type
_entity_poly.pdbx_seq_one_letter_code
_entity_poly.pdbx_strand_id
1 'polypeptide(L)'
;MSLADALLADLDGLSDDGGSPEPEVSQPTAGPSKGPGAAPGFGSMLPPPLPAKALNGAGGKPVNGSSSGSAVHGKRPAGAMDDEGEGEDEVMGEGGDDGTDFLLEGGQNAVGFVPEGGVRPADELDAEEVEKEDMTGMTDVGTVAKLLGGKRLREVLEGIEKYTDAPSDMSTAGGPLQENPEYHLVVTANNMSVEVDNEILLVHKFVRDHYAPRFPELEQLIHEPWTYLAAVKAIGNAEDLTKAQLPPNTLPAATVLSITLTATSTRGRKLTNPEWLTVQRAVDVAEELRRARESIFAFVESRMAAVAPNLSAIVGTGIAAKLLGLAGGLQAFSRQPSCNIMLFGALKKTLATTHLSAASQQRHTGFIFQSPIVQSAQPEDRRRAQRAVSAKVALAARIDAGKGSRDGSYGKKCFGELQKKIERMAEPPPNKIAKALPIPQETNRKKRGGKRARKQKEAYAQTELRKLQNRMEFGKAEEEVGMDDETVGLGMIGSSSGRVRAETVDARSKAKLSRANKLRTQLLGRSALSTDAKSGTSTSLSFTPVQGLEIVTPSLAAAQKVQAANERWFAGGTFTHVKKGGSTIPGQGGGA
;
A
#
# COMPACT_ATOMS: atom_id res chain seq x y z
N MET A 1 -21.72 -7.85 -19.02
CA MET A 1 -22.10 -7.75 -17.59
C MET A 1 -20.96 -8.30 -16.77
N SER A 2 -20.37 -7.42 -15.98
CA SER A 2 -19.14 -7.66 -15.23
C SER A 2 -19.43 -8.51 -14.01
N LEU A 3 -18.43 -9.25 -13.54
CA LEU A 3 -18.43 -10.06 -12.31
C LEU A 3 -18.75 -9.23 -11.04
N ALA A 4 -18.83 -7.90 -11.18
CA ALA A 4 -19.29 -6.96 -10.16
C ALA A 4 -20.83 -7.00 -9.93
N ASP A 5 -21.64 -7.31 -10.95
CA ASP A 5 -23.11 -7.30 -10.81
C ASP A 5 -23.64 -8.54 -10.06
N ALA A 6 -22.88 -9.63 -10.03
CA ALA A 6 -23.28 -10.87 -9.37
C ALA A 6 -23.02 -10.87 -7.85
N LEU A 7 -22.25 -9.92 -7.33
CA LEU A 7 -21.93 -9.82 -5.89
C LEU A 7 -22.80 -8.80 -5.14
N LEU A 8 -23.65 -8.05 -5.86
CA LEU A 8 -24.54 -7.04 -5.30
C LEU A 8 -25.98 -7.56 -5.08
N ALA A 9 -26.33 -8.73 -5.60
CA ALA A 9 -27.69 -9.28 -5.52
C ALA A 9 -27.99 -10.12 -4.26
N ASP A 10 -26.98 -10.48 -3.46
CA ASP A 10 -27.13 -11.37 -2.28
C ASP A 10 -27.35 -10.59 -0.97
N LEU A 11 -27.62 -9.29 -1.00
CA LEU A 11 -27.73 -8.43 0.19
C LEU A 11 -29.15 -8.00 0.60
N ASP A 12 -30.20 -8.39 -0.14
CA ASP A 12 -31.55 -7.81 0.03
C ASP A 12 -32.62 -8.75 0.61
N GLY A 13 -32.23 -9.83 1.28
CA GLY A 13 -33.20 -10.71 1.91
C GLY A 13 -32.69 -11.29 3.20
N LEU A 14 -33.06 -10.67 4.33
CA LEU A 14 -33.65 -11.32 5.50
C LEU A 14 -33.64 -10.35 6.70
N SER A 15 -34.75 -9.65 6.85
CA SER A 15 -35.22 -9.04 8.08
C SER A 15 -35.89 -10.09 8.99
N ASP A 16 -35.49 -10.08 10.26
CA ASP A 16 -36.30 -10.20 11.48
C ASP A 16 -37.24 -11.43 11.65
N ASP A 17 -36.94 -12.28 12.64
CA ASP A 17 -37.84 -12.51 13.79
C ASP A 17 -37.08 -13.19 14.94
N GLY A 18 -37.36 -12.75 16.16
CA GLY A 18 -36.65 -13.08 17.38
C GLY A 18 -37.22 -14.27 18.16
N GLY A 19 -36.48 -14.72 19.19
CA GLY A 19 -37.01 -15.63 20.20
C GLY A 19 -35.95 -16.50 20.88
N SER A 20 -35.15 -15.91 21.75
CA SER A 20 -34.40 -16.66 22.78
C SER A 20 -35.34 -17.11 23.90
N PRO A 21 -34.98 -18.18 24.63
CA PRO A 21 -34.93 -18.00 26.08
C PRO A 21 -33.62 -18.50 26.69
N GLU A 22 -33.18 -17.76 27.72
CA GLU A 22 -32.04 -18.03 28.59
C GLU A 22 -32.26 -19.23 29.53
N PRO A 23 -31.18 -19.78 30.13
CA PRO A 23 -31.22 -20.96 30.99
C PRO A 23 -31.23 -20.62 32.49
N GLU A 24 -32.01 -21.36 33.30
CA GLU A 24 -31.86 -21.40 34.75
C GLU A 24 -31.17 -22.67 35.25
N VAL A 25 -30.44 -22.47 36.34
CA VAL A 25 -29.46 -23.35 37.00
C VAL A 25 -30.10 -24.05 38.22
N SER A 26 -29.53 -25.21 38.59
CA SER A 26 -29.54 -25.91 39.90
C SER A 26 -30.61 -26.98 40.23
N GLN A 27 -30.23 -28.26 40.01
CA GLN A 27 -30.02 -29.38 40.97
C GLN A 27 -30.89 -29.53 42.27
N PRO A 28 -30.94 -30.71 42.95
CA PRO A 28 -31.49 -32.02 42.55
C PRO A 28 -32.20 -32.79 43.72
N THR A 29 -33.31 -33.50 43.54
CA THR A 29 -33.73 -34.52 44.55
C THR A 29 -34.50 -35.72 43.98
N ALA A 30 -33.94 -36.91 44.21
CA ALA A 30 -34.53 -38.22 44.51
C ALA A 30 -35.86 -38.67 43.85
N GLY A 31 -35.82 -39.83 43.18
CA GLY A 31 -36.98 -40.56 42.61
C GLY A 31 -37.83 -41.30 43.66
N PRO A 32 -38.43 -42.48 43.38
CA PRO A 32 -38.68 -43.17 42.11
C PRO A 32 -40.17 -43.59 41.95
N SER A 33 -40.54 -44.14 40.79
CA SER A 33 -41.25 -45.44 40.67
C SER A 33 -42.23 -45.56 39.48
N LYS A 34 -42.17 -46.76 38.88
CA LYS A 34 -43.18 -47.48 38.07
C LYS A 34 -43.45 -47.02 36.63
N GLY A 35 -42.91 -47.78 35.68
CA GLY A 35 -43.47 -47.94 34.32
C GLY A 35 -44.65 -48.93 34.33
N PRO A 36 -44.81 -49.75 33.28
CA PRO A 36 -44.89 -49.42 31.85
C PRO A 36 -46.27 -49.84 31.29
N GLY A 37 -46.69 -49.38 30.10
CA GLY A 37 -47.89 -49.97 29.50
C GLY A 37 -48.39 -49.37 28.19
N ALA A 38 -48.22 -50.16 27.13
CA ALA A 38 -49.12 -50.32 25.99
C ALA A 38 -49.25 -49.19 24.95
N ALA A 39 -48.57 -49.41 23.81
CA ALA A 39 -49.14 -49.17 22.49
C ALA A 39 -50.33 -50.13 22.26
N PRO A 40 -51.33 -49.83 21.41
CA PRO A 40 -51.15 -49.90 19.95
C PRO A 40 -52.00 -48.90 19.13
N GLY A 41 -51.76 -48.84 17.81
CA GLY A 41 -52.83 -48.52 16.86
C GLY A 41 -52.51 -47.49 15.78
N PHE A 42 -52.21 -47.99 14.58
CA PHE A 42 -52.17 -47.28 13.30
C PHE A 42 -53.47 -46.51 13.00
N GLY A 43 -53.36 -45.32 12.41
CA GLY A 43 -54.50 -44.57 11.88
C GLY A 43 -54.07 -43.38 11.02
N SER A 44 -54.18 -43.55 9.70
CA SER A 44 -54.08 -42.55 8.64
C SER A 44 -54.90 -41.28 8.90
N MET A 45 -54.39 -40.10 8.53
CA MET A 45 -55.13 -39.08 7.75
C MET A 45 -54.27 -37.82 7.47
N LEU A 46 -54.29 -37.39 6.22
CA LEU A 46 -53.75 -36.11 5.73
C LEU A 46 -54.56 -34.91 6.27
N PRO A 47 -53.94 -33.72 6.46
CA PRO A 47 -54.65 -32.48 6.75
C PRO A 47 -55.09 -31.70 5.48
N PRO A 48 -56.16 -30.87 5.58
CA PRO A 48 -56.84 -30.19 4.46
C PRO A 48 -56.25 -28.81 4.09
N PRO A 49 -56.58 -28.25 2.90
CA PRO A 49 -56.11 -26.95 2.44
C PRO A 49 -57.04 -25.79 2.82
N LEU A 50 -56.46 -24.59 3.00
CA LEU A 50 -57.15 -23.32 3.27
C LEU A 50 -57.34 -22.46 1.98
N PRO A 51 -58.28 -21.49 1.99
CA PRO A 51 -59.04 -21.10 0.79
C PRO A 51 -58.62 -19.78 0.12
N ALA A 52 -59.06 -19.62 -1.13
CA ALA A 52 -59.00 -18.41 -1.94
C ALA A 52 -60.30 -17.57 -1.87
N LYS A 53 -60.18 -16.24 -1.95
CA LYS A 53 -61.19 -15.20 -2.33
C LYS A 53 -60.46 -13.84 -2.35
N ALA A 54 -60.80 -12.81 -3.12
CA ALA A 54 -61.80 -12.58 -4.16
C ALA A 54 -61.44 -11.29 -4.93
N LEU A 55 -62.00 -11.16 -6.13
CA LEU A 55 -62.05 -9.94 -6.94
C LEU A 55 -62.72 -8.77 -6.22
N ASN A 56 -62.36 -7.55 -6.61
CA ASN A 56 -63.33 -6.46 -6.73
C ASN A 56 -62.95 -5.52 -7.88
N GLY A 57 -63.96 -5.07 -8.62
CA GLY A 57 -63.85 -4.12 -9.72
C GLY A 57 -64.67 -2.85 -9.50
N ALA A 58 -64.48 -1.93 -10.46
CA ALA A 58 -65.31 -0.78 -10.84
C ALA A 58 -65.21 0.55 -10.05
N GLY A 59 -64.70 1.59 -10.76
CA GLY A 59 -65.48 2.80 -11.06
C GLY A 59 -65.10 4.11 -10.35
N GLY A 60 -64.72 5.14 -11.13
CA GLY A 60 -64.90 6.55 -10.75
C GLY A 60 -63.69 7.49 -10.91
N LYS A 61 -63.67 8.29 -11.98
CA LYS A 61 -62.88 9.54 -12.22
C LYS A 61 -63.75 10.77 -11.84
N PRO A 62 -63.31 12.04 -11.97
CA PRO A 62 -61.97 12.67 -11.83
C PRO A 62 -62.02 14.05 -11.09
N VAL A 63 -60.87 14.64 -10.69
CA VAL A 63 -60.64 16.11 -10.77
C VAL A 63 -59.14 16.49 -10.69
N ASN A 64 -58.85 17.65 -11.26
CA ASN A 64 -57.58 18.25 -11.71
C ASN A 64 -56.55 18.66 -10.64
N GLY A 65 -55.28 18.75 -11.08
CA GLY A 65 -54.30 19.73 -10.58
C GLY A 65 -52.85 19.48 -11.03
N SER A 66 -52.42 20.13 -12.13
CA SER A 66 -51.09 20.72 -12.45
C SER A 66 -49.89 20.45 -11.52
N SER A 67 -48.61 20.35 -11.90
CA SER A 67 -47.85 20.72 -13.12
C SER A 67 -46.36 20.46 -12.86
N SER A 68 -45.63 19.90 -13.84
CA SER A 68 -44.18 20.06 -14.13
C SER A 68 -43.79 18.90 -15.05
N GLY A 69 -43.03 19.00 -16.13
CA GLY A 69 -42.18 20.03 -16.72
C GLY A 69 -41.42 19.28 -17.82
N SER A 70 -41.42 19.84 -19.03
CA SER A 70 -41.09 19.17 -20.29
C SER A 70 -39.70 18.55 -20.38
N ALA A 71 -39.65 17.29 -20.84
CA ALA A 71 -38.51 16.69 -21.52
C ALA A 71 -38.62 16.96 -23.02
N VAL A 72 -37.58 17.52 -23.64
CA VAL A 72 -37.48 17.61 -25.10
C VAL A 72 -36.34 16.73 -25.58
N HIS A 73 -36.71 15.86 -26.51
CA HIS A 73 -35.92 14.86 -27.21
C HIS A 73 -35.63 15.42 -28.61
N GLY A 74 -34.36 15.56 -29.00
CA GLY A 74 -33.94 15.95 -30.35
C GLY A 74 -33.07 14.87 -30.98
N LYS A 75 -33.53 14.30 -32.09
CA LYS A 75 -32.95 13.17 -32.82
C LYS A 75 -32.08 13.64 -34.01
N ARG A 76 -30.91 12.97 -34.18
CA ARG A 76 -30.22 12.56 -35.44
C ARG A 76 -29.43 13.61 -36.25
N PRO A 77 -28.53 13.21 -37.20
CA PRO A 77 -27.68 12.00 -37.34
C PRO A 77 -26.20 12.34 -37.73
N ALA A 78 -25.36 11.31 -37.92
CA ALA A 78 -23.97 11.41 -38.38
C ALA A 78 -23.79 11.13 -39.89
N GLY A 79 -22.81 11.80 -40.52
CA GLY A 79 -22.04 11.29 -41.67
C GLY A 79 -21.69 12.32 -42.76
N ALA A 80 -20.40 12.68 -42.88
CA ALA A 80 -19.61 12.80 -44.13
C ALA A 80 -18.17 13.23 -43.79
N MET A 81 -17.21 12.52 -44.38
CA MET A 81 -15.77 12.83 -44.40
C MET A 81 -15.49 13.85 -45.49
N ASP A 82 -14.54 14.76 -45.27
CA ASP A 82 -13.68 15.28 -46.32
C ASP A 82 -12.23 15.26 -45.80
N ASP A 83 -11.39 14.64 -46.62
CA ASP A 83 -9.96 14.38 -46.51
C ASP A 83 -9.29 15.35 -47.49
N GLU A 84 -8.46 16.25 -47.00
CA GLU A 84 -7.40 16.88 -47.80
C GLU A 84 -6.16 17.00 -46.91
N GLY A 85 -5.12 16.29 -47.32
CA GLY A 85 -3.82 16.28 -46.67
C GLY A 85 -2.93 17.43 -47.14
N GLU A 86 -1.81 17.57 -46.44
CA GLU A 86 -0.46 17.90 -46.92
C GLU A 86 0.37 18.41 -45.73
N GLY A 87 1.65 18.03 -45.66
CA GLY A 87 2.64 18.78 -44.90
C GLY A 87 3.45 18.02 -43.84
N GLU A 88 4.57 17.45 -44.29
CA GLU A 88 5.91 17.63 -43.68
C GLU A 88 6.21 16.96 -42.32
N ASP A 89 6.86 15.79 -42.40
CA ASP A 89 7.63 15.19 -41.32
C ASP A 89 8.89 16.04 -41.01
N GLU A 90 8.78 16.98 -40.07
CA GLU A 90 9.95 17.56 -39.41
C GLU A 90 10.54 16.58 -38.39
N VAL A 91 11.80 16.24 -38.63
CA VAL A 91 12.69 15.48 -37.74
C VAL A 91 12.94 16.29 -36.47
N MET A 92 12.22 16.01 -35.39
CA MET A 92 12.58 16.53 -34.06
C MET A 92 13.64 15.63 -33.42
N GLY A 93 14.85 16.19 -33.40
CA GLY A 93 16.02 15.65 -32.72
C GLY A 93 15.90 15.65 -31.19
N GLU A 94 16.87 14.97 -30.59
CA GLU A 94 17.11 14.81 -29.17
C GLU A 94 16.76 16.04 -28.32
N GLY A 95 15.80 15.86 -27.40
CA GLY A 95 15.51 16.79 -26.32
C GLY A 95 15.79 16.11 -24.99
N GLY A 96 16.80 16.61 -24.28
CA GLY A 96 17.11 16.23 -22.91
C GLY A 96 15.93 16.50 -21.97
N ASP A 97 15.87 15.66 -20.95
CA ASP A 97 14.99 15.80 -19.79
C ASP A 97 15.41 17.04 -18.98
N ASP A 98 14.98 18.21 -19.42
CA ASP A 98 14.81 19.37 -18.56
C ASP A 98 13.34 19.40 -18.15
N GLY A 99 13.11 19.34 -16.84
CA GLY A 99 11.80 19.49 -16.23
C GLY A 99 11.18 20.82 -16.62
N THR A 100 10.33 20.80 -17.65
CA THR A 100 9.57 21.98 -18.07
C THR A 100 8.41 22.18 -17.12
N ASP A 101 8.63 23.10 -16.19
CA ASP A 101 7.63 23.76 -15.37
C ASP A 101 6.50 24.29 -16.28
N PHE A 102 5.27 23.87 -16.01
CA PHE A 102 4.10 24.39 -16.72
C PHE A 102 3.82 25.81 -16.23
N LEU A 103 4.46 26.79 -16.85
CA LEU A 103 4.25 28.21 -16.61
C LEU A 103 2.88 28.64 -17.15
N LEU A 104 2.00 29.12 -16.26
CA LEU A 104 0.81 29.85 -16.68
C LEU A 104 1.18 31.27 -17.13
N GLU A 105 0.35 31.83 -18.01
CA GLU A 105 0.47 33.20 -18.51
C GLU A 105 0.40 34.19 -17.32
N GLY A 106 1.57 34.64 -16.85
CA GLY A 106 1.73 35.33 -15.57
C GLY A 106 2.94 34.87 -14.73
N GLY A 107 3.68 33.84 -15.16
CA GLY A 107 4.96 33.49 -14.55
C GLY A 107 4.87 32.75 -13.21
N GLN A 108 3.73 32.12 -12.91
CA GLN A 108 3.55 31.33 -11.69
C GLN A 108 3.50 29.84 -12.00
N ASN A 109 4.29 29.05 -11.27
CA ASN A 109 4.25 27.59 -11.30
C ASN A 109 2.87 27.09 -10.85
N ALA A 110 2.32 26.13 -11.60
CA ALA A 110 1.04 25.49 -11.28
C ALA A 110 1.04 24.74 -9.93
N VAL A 111 2.22 24.52 -9.34
CA VAL A 111 2.44 23.89 -8.03
C VAL A 111 2.44 24.93 -6.91
N GLY A 112 1.41 25.77 -6.76
CA GLY A 112 1.49 26.82 -5.74
C GLY A 112 0.39 27.85 -5.67
N PHE A 113 -0.83 27.58 -6.14
CA PHE A 113 -1.92 28.52 -5.94
C PHE A 113 -2.26 28.64 -4.45
N VAL A 114 -1.76 29.70 -3.82
CA VAL A 114 -2.10 30.11 -2.47
C VAL A 114 -3.15 31.22 -2.60
N PRO A 115 -4.38 31.03 -2.11
CA PRO A 115 -5.41 32.07 -2.10
C PRO A 115 -4.91 33.35 -1.42
N GLU A 116 -5.44 34.52 -1.76
CA GLU A 116 -5.11 35.77 -1.08
C GLU A 116 -5.32 35.64 0.45
N GLY A 117 -4.25 35.86 1.21
CA GLY A 117 -4.21 35.65 2.67
C GLY A 117 -3.71 34.27 3.14
N GLY A 118 -3.44 33.32 2.24
CA GLY A 118 -2.90 32.00 2.58
C GLY A 118 -1.38 32.01 2.84
N VAL A 119 -0.91 31.07 3.66
CA VAL A 119 0.52 30.86 3.92
C VAL A 119 1.03 29.77 2.98
N ARG A 120 2.10 30.05 2.22
CA ARG A 120 2.77 29.04 1.39
C ARG A 120 3.31 27.91 2.29
N PRO A 121 3.02 26.63 1.98
CA PRO A 121 3.73 25.52 2.62
C PRO A 121 5.24 25.71 2.49
N ALA A 122 5.98 25.39 3.54
CA ALA A 122 7.44 25.41 3.48
C ALA A 122 7.92 24.26 2.60
N ASP A 123 8.95 24.50 1.79
CA ASP A 123 9.59 23.47 0.98
C ASP A 123 10.41 22.56 1.90
N GLU A 124 10.16 21.25 1.87
CA GLU A 124 10.95 20.26 2.59
C GLU A 124 12.30 20.08 1.90
N LEU A 125 13.41 20.19 2.64
CA LEU A 125 14.73 19.91 2.10
C LEU A 125 14.93 18.41 1.98
N ASP A 126 15.41 17.96 0.80
CA ASP A 126 15.78 16.57 0.62
C ASP A 126 17.05 16.26 1.43
N ALA A 127 16.94 15.33 2.36
CA ALA A 127 18.07 14.93 3.23
C ALA A 127 19.29 14.44 2.43
N GLU A 128 19.09 13.90 1.23
CA GLU A 128 20.17 13.46 0.34
C GLU A 128 20.87 14.62 -0.38
N GLU A 129 20.19 15.76 -0.55
CA GLU A 129 20.80 16.98 -1.08
C GLU A 129 21.66 17.65 0.01
N VAL A 130 21.12 17.75 1.23
CA VAL A 130 21.85 18.25 2.40
C VAL A 130 23.11 17.41 2.68
N GLU A 131 23.07 16.10 2.44
CA GLU A 131 24.24 15.23 2.62
C GLU A 131 25.40 15.55 1.66
N LYS A 132 25.12 16.14 0.49
CA LYS A 132 26.13 16.48 -0.53
C LYS A 132 26.78 17.85 -0.29
N GLU A 133 26.22 18.67 0.59
CA GLU A 133 26.80 19.97 0.95
C GLU A 133 28.00 19.77 1.88
N ASP A 134 29.18 20.24 1.48
CA ASP A 134 30.38 20.21 2.34
C ASP A 134 30.39 21.44 3.26
N MET A 135 30.12 21.24 4.55
CA MET A 135 30.00 22.35 5.52
C MET A 135 31.30 22.64 6.28
N THR A 136 32.37 21.89 6.00
CA THR A 136 33.68 21.96 6.69
C THR A 136 34.35 23.34 6.66
N GLY A 137 34.04 24.18 5.66
CA GLY A 137 34.59 25.52 5.51
C GLY A 137 33.90 26.61 6.35
N MET A 138 32.74 26.32 6.94
CA MET A 138 31.97 27.29 7.74
C MET A 138 32.34 27.15 9.22
N THR A 139 32.68 28.25 9.89
CA THR A 139 33.10 28.22 11.31
C THR A 139 32.04 28.74 12.27
N ASP A 140 31.03 29.44 11.74
CA ASP A 140 29.91 29.99 12.51
C ASP A 140 28.63 29.19 12.23
N VAL A 141 27.88 28.91 13.29
CA VAL A 141 26.63 28.15 13.22
C VAL A 141 25.50 29.06 12.75
N GLY A 142 25.58 30.36 13.03
CA GLY A 142 24.55 31.34 12.67
C GLY A 142 24.34 31.50 11.16
N THR A 143 25.34 31.13 10.34
CA THR A 143 25.18 31.09 8.88
C THR A 143 24.33 29.92 8.40
N VAL A 144 24.29 28.85 9.19
CA VAL A 144 23.57 27.61 8.90
C VAL A 144 22.16 27.63 9.52
N ALA A 145 22.05 28.09 10.77
CA ALA A 145 20.79 28.22 11.52
C ALA A 145 20.28 29.66 11.49
N LYS A 146 19.69 30.08 10.36
CA LYS A 146 19.20 31.46 10.15
C LYS A 146 17.87 31.72 10.86
N LEU A 147 17.07 30.67 11.08
CA LEU A 147 15.70 30.74 11.59
C LEU A 147 15.66 31.12 13.07
N LEU A 148 16.64 30.64 13.86
CA LEU A 148 16.74 30.98 15.29
C LEU A 148 16.93 32.49 15.51
N GLY A 149 17.72 33.14 14.65
CA GLY A 149 17.87 34.60 14.63
C GLY A 149 16.73 35.35 13.93
N GLY A 150 15.85 34.61 13.23
CA GLY A 150 14.80 35.14 12.38
C GLY A 150 13.64 35.74 13.18
N LYS A 151 13.13 36.87 12.70
CA LYS A 151 11.95 37.54 13.28
C LYS A 151 10.69 36.66 13.24
N ARG A 152 10.54 35.85 12.19
CA ARG A 152 9.36 34.99 11.96
C ARG A 152 9.18 33.92 13.03
N LEU A 153 10.25 33.19 13.38
CA LEU A 153 10.18 32.16 14.42
C LEU A 153 9.83 32.77 15.77
N ARG A 154 10.43 33.93 16.09
CA ARG A 154 10.13 34.65 17.34
C ARG A 154 8.68 35.11 17.41
N GLU A 155 8.15 35.72 16.35
CA GLU A 155 6.74 36.16 16.29
C GLU A 155 5.78 34.97 16.46
N VAL A 156 6.10 33.81 15.88
CA VAL A 156 5.29 32.61 16.02
C VAL A 156 5.36 32.04 17.43
N LEU A 157 6.54 31.98 18.05
CA LEU A 157 6.71 31.52 19.43
C LEU A 157 6.01 32.45 20.43
N GLU A 158 6.15 33.76 20.29
CA GLU A 158 5.44 34.76 21.11
C GLU A 158 3.91 34.64 20.92
N GLY A 159 3.46 34.40 19.68
CA GLY A 159 2.06 34.12 19.38
C GLY A 159 1.57 32.85 20.09
N ILE A 160 2.36 31.77 20.05
CA ILE A 160 2.05 30.51 20.71
C ILE A 160 1.93 30.72 22.22
N GLU A 161 2.89 31.40 22.85
CA GLU A 161 2.84 31.70 24.28
C GLU A 161 1.57 32.47 24.64
N LYS A 162 1.22 33.50 23.87
CA LYS A 162 0.00 34.30 24.08
C LYS A 162 -1.29 33.46 24.09
N TYR A 163 -1.47 32.56 23.11
CA TYR A 163 -2.66 31.70 23.02
C TYR A 163 -2.60 30.43 23.89
N THR A 164 -1.41 30.13 24.43
CA THR A 164 -1.23 29.09 25.44
C THR A 164 -1.62 29.61 26.82
N ASP A 165 -1.23 30.85 27.15
CA ASP A 165 -1.58 31.52 28.42
C ASP A 165 -3.06 31.93 28.47
N ALA A 166 -3.62 32.36 27.34
CA ALA A 166 -5.04 32.71 27.20
C ALA A 166 -5.73 31.75 26.22
N PRO A 167 -6.19 30.57 26.68
CA PRO A 167 -6.84 29.60 25.80
C PRO A 167 -8.22 30.11 25.35
N SER A 168 -8.30 30.65 24.14
CA SER A 168 -9.54 30.93 23.42
C SER A 168 -10.13 29.66 22.84
N ASP A 169 -11.45 29.53 22.71
CA ASP A 169 -12.06 28.41 21.98
C ASP A 169 -12.34 28.82 20.52
N MET A 170 -11.58 28.26 19.58
CA MET A 170 -11.75 28.50 18.13
C MET A 170 -13.14 28.13 17.60
N SER A 171 -13.90 27.31 18.33
CA SER A 171 -15.26 26.91 17.95
C SER A 171 -16.34 27.93 18.33
N THR A 172 -16.04 28.83 19.27
CA THR A 172 -17.01 29.79 19.85
C THR A 172 -16.94 31.17 19.19
N ALA A 173 -15.87 31.47 18.46
CA ALA A 173 -15.75 32.70 17.69
C ALA A 173 -16.71 32.64 16.49
N GLY A 174 -17.79 33.42 16.54
CA GLY A 174 -18.83 33.50 15.51
C GLY A 174 -18.31 34.12 14.21
N GLY A 175 -17.62 33.34 13.38
CA GLY A 175 -17.12 33.68 12.05
C GLY A 175 -16.51 32.47 11.34
N PRO A 176 -16.18 32.56 10.03
CA PRO A 176 -15.40 31.54 9.35
C PRO A 176 -14.08 31.29 10.09
N LEU A 177 -13.75 30.02 10.39
CA LEU A 177 -12.54 29.67 11.14
C LEU A 177 -11.25 30.24 10.53
N GLN A 178 -11.23 30.47 9.22
CA GLN A 178 -10.09 31.07 8.51
C GLN A 178 -9.87 32.53 8.86
N GLU A 179 -10.88 33.25 9.32
CA GLU A 179 -10.75 34.65 9.73
C GLU A 179 -10.25 34.76 11.18
N ASN A 180 -10.21 33.65 11.92
CA ASN A 180 -9.66 33.65 13.27
C ASN A 180 -8.12 33.78 13.21
N PRO A 181 -7.54 34.77 13.91
CA PRO A 181 -6.09 34.96 13.93
C PRO A 181 -5.36 33.74 14.53
N GLU A 182 -6.03 32.99 15.41
CA GLU A 182 -5.52 31.75 16.00
C GLU A 182 -5.36 30.63 14.97
N TYR A 183 -6.29 30.49 14.02
CA TYR A 183 -6.17 29.48 12.96
C TYR A 183 -5.00 29.80 12.02
N HIS A 184 -4.84 31.07 11.66
CA HIS A 184 -3.67 31.52 10.91
C HIS A 184 -2.36 31.20 11.64
N LEU A 185 -2.31 31.44 12.95
CA LEU A 185 -1.15 31.09 13.77
C LEU A 185 -0.86 29.59 13.74
N VAL A 186 -1.87 28.72 13.81
CA VAL A 186 -1.68 27.25 13.74
C VAL A 186 -1.11 26.83 12.38
N VAL A 187 -1.60 27.42 11.28
CA VAL A 187 -1.09 27.13 9.94
C VAL A 187 0.35 27.64 9.77
N THR A 188 0.65 28.88 10.22
CA THR A 188 2.02 29.40 10.20
C THR A 188 2.93 28.57 11.08
N ALA A 189 2.50 28.16 12.27
CA ALA A 189 3.28 27.35 13.19
C ALA A 189 3.60 25.98 12.59
N ASN A 190 2.65 25.37 11.88
CA ASN A 190 2.92 24.10 11.19
C ASN A 190 3.97 24.25 10.07
N ASN A 191 3.89 25.32 9.26
CA ASN A 191 4.89 25.58 8.23
C ASN A 191 6.26 25.90 8.86
N MET A 192 6.28 26.69 9.94
CA MET A 192 7.52 26.95 10.71
C MET A 192 8.11 25.66 11.28
N SER A 193 7.30 24.68 11.68
CA SER A 193 7.82 23.38 12.15
C SER A 193 8.63 22.66 11.08
N VAL A 194 8.22 22.75 9.81
CA VAL A 194 8.95 22.16 8.68
C VAL A 194 10.27 22.92 8.44
N GLU A 195 10.24 24.25 8.50
CA GLU A 195 11.47 25.07 8.41
C GLU A 195 12.45 24.76 9.56
N VAL A 196 11.94 24.55 10.78
CA VAL A 196 12.76 24.11 11.93
C VAL A 196 13.35 22.73 11.69
N ASP A 197 12.59 21.79 11.12
CA ASP A 197 13.08 20.44 10.80
C ASP A 197 14.18 20.49 9.72
N ASN A 198 14.02 21.34 8.70
CA ASN A 198 15.05 21.59 7.69
C ASN A 198 16.35 22.14 8.31
N GLU A 199 16.26 23.13 9.21
CA GLU A 199 17.45 23.65 9.90
C GLU A 199 18.09 22.62 10.83
N ILE A 200 17.31 21.79 11.51
CA ILE A 200 17.85 20.69 12.32
C ILE A 200 18.67 19.73 11.44
N LEU A 201 18.25 19.45 10.20
CA LEU A 201 19.04 18.64 9.27
C LEU A 201 20.35 19.32 8.86
N LEU A 202 20.32 20.62 8.57
CA LEU A 202 21.52 21.39 8.24
C LEU A 202 22.51 21.45 9.41
N VAL A 203 22.01 21.72 10.62
CA VAL A 203 22.83 21.74 11.84
C VAL A 203 23.38 20.35 12.15
N HIS A 204 22.60 19.29 11.95
CA HIS A 204 23.08 17.92 12.10
C HIS A 204 24.22 17.60 11.12
N LYS A 205 24.10 18.00 9.86
CA LYS A 205 25.17 17.86 8.85
C LYS A 205 26.41 18.67 9.24
N PHE A 206 26.24 19.91 9.69
CA PHE A 206 27.32 20.74 10.21
C PHE A 206 28.06 20.05 11.37
N VAL A 207 27.34 19.53 12.36
CA VAL A 207 27.95 18.82 13.49
C VAL A 207 28.68 17.55 13.03
N ARG A 208 28.11 16.80 12.07
CA ARG A 208 28.77 15.61 11.49
C ARG A 208 30.11 15.97 10.86
N ASP A 209 30.15 16.97 9.98
CA ASP A 209 31.35 17.36 9.26
C ASP A 209 32.45 17.87 10.21
N HIS A 210 32.08 18.66 11.23
CA HIS A 210 33.03 19.18 12.22
C HIS A 210 33.45 18.16 13.29
N TYR A 211 32.64 17.13 13.56
CA TYR A 211 32.96 16.07 14.53
C TYR A 211 33.61 14.83 13.89
N ALA A 212 33.55 14.68 12.55
CA ALA A 212 34.18 13.59 11.81
C ALA A 212 35.68 13.40 12.11
N PRO A 213 36.52 14.44 12.30
CA PRO A 213 37.92 14.25 12.69
C PRO A 213 38.09 13.58 14.06
N ARG A 214 37.08 13.69 14.95
CA ARG A 214 37.10 13.09 16.29
C ARG A 214 36.63 11.66 16.28
N PHE A 215 35.49 11.39 15.66
CA PHE A 215 34.88 10.07 15.67
C PHE A 215 34.13 9.81 14.36
N PRO A 216 34.84 9.47 13.27
CA PRO A 216 34.26 9.37 11.94
C PRO A 216 33.24 8.22 11.82
N GLU A 217 33.40 7.17 12.62
CA GLU A 217 32.50 6.01 12.57
C GLU A 217 31.12 6.30 13.20
N LEU A 218 30.98 7.36 14.01
CA LEU A 218 29.74 7.67 14.74
C LEU A 218 28.56 7.93 13.79
N GLU A 219 28.82 8.57 12.66
CA GLU A 219 27.83 8.85 11.61
C GLU A 219 27.22 7.56 11.04
N GLN A 220 28.04 6.54 10.82
CA GLN A 220 27.57 5.26 10.27
C GLN A 220 26.75 4.47 11.30
N LEU A 221 27.02 4.68 12.58
CA LEU A 221 26.31 4.01 13.68
C LEU A 221 24.94 4.64 13.94
N ILE A 222 24.85 5.98 13.95
CA ILE A 222 23.64 6.72 14.27
C ILE A 222 23.27 7.64 13.12
N HIS A 223 22.13 7.36 12.48
CA HIS A 223 21.60 8.19 11.38
C HIS A 223 20.55 9.22 11.85
N GLU A 224 19.94 9.00 13.02
CA GLU A 224 18.89 9.89 13.52
C GLU A 224 19.51 11.19 14.07
N PRO A 225 19.10 12.38 13.58
CA PRO A 225 19.74 13.65 13.91
C PRO A 225 19.81 13.92 15.42
N TRP A 226 18.69 13.78 16.12
CA TRP A 226 18.63 14.06 17.55
C TRP A 226 19.52 13.11 18.36
N THR A 227 19.44 11.82 18.05
CA THR A 227 20.16 10.77 18.74
C THR A 227 21.67 10.91 18.52
N TYR A 228 22.08 11.36 17.33
CA TYR A 228 23.47 11.69 17.01
C TYR A 228 23.95 12.89 17.84
N LEU A 229 23.21 14.00 17.85
CA LEU A 229 23.56 15.21 18.60
C LEU A 229 23.68 14.93 20.11
N ALA A 230 22.74 14.16 20.67
CA ALA A 230 22.79 13.74 22.07
C ALA A 230 24.01 12.85 22.37
N ALA A 231 24.38 11.96 21.44
CA ALA A 231 25.58 11.14 21.56
C ALA A 231 26.86 12.01 21.51
N VAL A 232 26.95 12.96 20.58
CA VAL A 232 28.09 13.90 20.48
C VAL A 232 28.24 14.72 21.77
N LYS A 233 27.12 15.20 22.33
CA LYS A 233 27.11 15.92 23.62
C LYS A 233 27.61 15.06 24.78
N ALA A 234 27.19 13.80 24.84
CA ALA A 234 27.57 12.87 25.91
C ALA A 234 29.03 12.39 25.80
N ILE A 235 29.53 12.18 24.59
CA ILE A 235 30.91 11.72 24.33
C ILE A 235 31.90 12.88 24.54
N GLY A 236 31.56 14.06 24.03
CA GLY A 236 32.39 15.26 24.15
C GLY A 236 33.73 15.16 23.42
N ASN A 237 34.73 15.86 23.99
CA ASN A 237 36.14 15.80 23.58
C ASN A 237 37.02 15.14 24.67
N ALA A 238 36.46 14.18 25.42
CA ALA A 238 37.17 13.44 26.47
C ALA A 238 38.27 12.56 25.88
N GLU A 239 39.39 12.34 26.60
CA GLU A 239 40.54 11.59 26.06
C GLU A 239 40.22 10.12 25.82
N ASP A 240 39.53 9.49 26.78
CA ASP A 240 39.03 8.12 26.70
C ASP A 240 37.55 8.10 26.30
N LEU A 241 37.26 7.80 25.05
CA LEU A 241 35.90 7.70 24.51
C LEU A 241 35.10 6.54 25.15
N THR A 242 35.78 5.51 25.67
CA THR A 242 35.17 4.33 26.30
C THR A 242 34.53 4.61 27.66
N LYS A 243 34.94 5.71 28.32
CA LYS A 243 34.43 6.13 29.63
C LYS A 243 33.23 7.08 29.54
N ALA A 244 32.84 7.47 28.32
CA ALA A 244 31.70 8.35 28.11
C ALA A 244 30.42 7.68 28.63
N GLN A 245 29.73 8.34 29.55
CA GLN A 245 28.44 7.87 30.06
C GLN A 245 27.35 8.28 29.05
N LEU A 246 27.06 7.36 28.14
CA LEU A 246 25.96 7.54 27.18
C LEU A 246 24.63 7.46 27.95
N PRO A 247 23.71 8.42 27.77
CA PRO A 247 22.44 8.43 28.49
C PRO A 247 21.60 7.19 28.10
N PRO A 248 21.22 6.34 29.07
CA PRO A 248 20.52 5.08 28.78
C PRO A 248 19.09 5.28 28.24
N ASN A 249 18.53 6.48 28.43
CA ASN A 249 17.17 6.80 27.99
C ASN A 249 17.10 7.21 26.50
N THR A 250 18.23 7.59 25.89
CA THR A 250 18.28 8.12 24.53
C THR A 250 18.72 7.07 23.50
N LEU A 251 19.55 6.10 23.90
CA LEU A 251 20.15 5.10 23.02
C LEU A 251 19.85 3.67 23.49
N PRO A 252 19.41 2.76 22.60
CA PRO A 252 19.31 1.35 22.92
C PRO A 252 20.64 0.74 23.41
N ALA A 253 20.57 -0.23 24.32
CA ALA A 253 21.78 -0.90 24.84
C ALA A 253 22.67 -1.51 23.73
N ALA A 254 22.06 -1.99 22.64
CA ALA A 254 22.79 -2.52 21.49
C ALA A 254 23.61 -1.44 20.75
N THR A 255 23.06 -0.23 20.58
CA THR A 255 23.80 0.87 19.95
C THR A 255 24.90 1.39 20.86
N VAL A 256 24.67 1.44 22.18
CA VAL A 256 25.70 1.81 23.17
C VAL A 256 26.90 0.86 23.08
N LEU A 257 26.67 -0.46 23.07
CA LEU A 257 27.73 -1.46 22.94
C LEU A 257 28.48 -1.31 21.61
N SER A 258 27.77 -1.07 20.51
CA SER A 258 28.39 -0.83 19.20
C SER A 258 29.29 0.41 19.24
N ILE A 259 28.84 1.50 19.85
CA ILE A 259 29.62 2.73 20.00
C ILE A 259 30.86 2.48 20.85
N THR A 260 30.74 1.80 21.99
CA THR A 260 31.89 1.49 22.86
C THR A 260 32.92 0.58 22.18
N LEU A 261 32.47 -0.42 21.43
CA LEU A 261 33.35 -1.31 20.67
C LEU A 261 34.11 -0.54 19.59
N THR A 262 33.40 0.29 18.81
CA THR A 262 34.01 1.11 17.75
C THR A 262 34.92 2.18 18.34
N ALA A 263 34.57 2.77 19.49
CA ALA A 263 35.40 3.73 20.22
C ALA A 263 36.73 3.13 20.69
N THR A 264 36.81 1.80 20.88
CA THR A 264 38.06 1.11 21.24
C THR A 264 39.03 1.02 20.05
N SER A 265 38.53 1.04 18.82
CA SER A 265 39.33 0.90 17.58
C SER A 265 39.24 2.11 16.64
N THR A 266 38.75 3.25 17.13
CA THR A 266 38.55 4.45 16.30
C THR A 266 39.90 5.05 15.87
N ARG A 267 39.92 5.60 14.66
CA ARG A 267 41.12 6.25 14.07
C ARG A 267 41.13 7.77 14.26
N GLY A 268 40.20 8.32 15.03
CA GLY A 268 40.04 9.76 15.19
C GLY A 268 41.14 10.44 16.01
N ARG A 269 41.24 11.77 15.88
CA ARG A 269 42.15 12.64 16.65
C ARG A 269 41.40 13.48 17.67
N LYS A 270 42.08 14.04 18.66
CA LYS A 270 41.47 15.02 19.58
C LYS A 270 41.22 16.34 18.81
N LEU A 271 40.04 16.93 18.99
CA LEU A 271 39.75 18.25 18.41
C LEU A 271 40.46 19.32 19.21
N THR A 272 40.89 20.38 18.53
CA THR A 272 41.41 21.58 19.19
C THR A 272 40.27 22.30 19.93
N ASN A 273 40.60 23.09 20.96
CA ASN A 273 39.61 23.86 21.71
C ASN A 273 38.69 24.74 20.84
N PRO A 274 39.18 25.49 19.82
CA PRO A 274 38.28 26.25 18.96
C PRO A 274 37.37 25.37 18.08
N GLU A 275 37.88 24.26 17.52
CA GLU A 275 37.06 23.30 16.76
C GLU A 275 35.95 22.72 17.64
N TRP A 276 36.28 22.32 18.88
CA TRP A 276 35.31 21.79 19.83
C TRP A 276 34.27 22.83 20.25
N LEU A 277 34.67 24.09 20.47
CA LEU A 277 33.73 25.17 20.83
C LEU A 277 32.71 25.43 19.71
N THR A 278 33.11 25.31 18.44
CA THR A 278 32.18 25.41 17.31
C THR A 278 31.18 24.26 17.30
N VAL A 279 31.63 23.02 17.54
CA VAL A 279 30.72 21.86 17.67
C VAL A 279 29.76 22.03 18.85
N GLN A 280 30.26 22.47 20.01
CA GLN A 280 29.44 22.67 21.20
C GLN A 280 28.35 23.73 20.98
N ARG A 281 28.71 24.88 20.38
CA ARG A 281 27.72 25.91 20.02
C ARG A 281 26.66 25.38 19.06
N ALA A 282 27.04 24.55 18.09
CA ALA A 282 26.09 23.95 17.15
C ALA A 282 25.11 23.01 17.84
N VAL A 283 25.59 22.22 18.80
CA VAL A 283 24.74 21.33 19.62
C VAL A 283 23.76 22.14 20.48
N ASP A 284 24.21 23.24 21.10
CA ASP A 284 23.34 24.10 21.91
C ASP A 284 22.25 24.77 21.05
N VAL A 285 22.60 25.26 19.85
CA VAL A 285 21.63 25.79 18.86
C VAL A 285 20.62 24.71 18.45
N ALA A 286 21.06 23.47 18.23
CA ALA A 286 20.16 22.38 17.90
C ALA A 286 19.18 22.03 19.04
N GLU A 287 19.61 22.14 20.30
CA GLU A 287 18.74 21.97 21.46
C GLU A 287 17.69 23.09 21.58
N GLU A 288 18.05 24.33 21.26
CA GLU A 288 17.11 25.44 21.21
C GLU A 288 16.07 25.26 20.10
N LEU A 289 16.49 24.89 18.89
CA LEU A 289 15.59 24.54 17.78
C LEU A 289 14.65 23.39 18.15
N ARG A 290 15.16 22.37 18.87
CA ARG A 290 14.33 21.28 19.37
C ARG A 290 13.26 21.77 20.35
N ARG A 291 13.61 22.64 21.31
CA ARG A 291 12.63 23.18 22.27
C ARG A 291 11.55 23.99 21.55
N ALA A 292 11.94 24.80 20.57
CA ALA A 292 11.00 25.55 19.73
C ALA A 292 10.07 24.61 18.94
N ARG A 293 10.61 23.51 18.39
CA ARG A 293 9.82 22.48 17.72
C ARG A 293 8.82 21.82 18.67
N GLU A 294 9.24 21.47 19.88
CA GLU A 294 8.37 20.84 20.89
C GLU A 294 7.24 21.77 21.33
N SER A 295 7.50 23.08 21.51
CA SER A 295 6.46 24.06 21.86
C SER A 295 5.45 24.27 20.72
N ILE A 296 5.93 24.41 19.48
CA ILE A 296 5.08 24.47 18.27
C ILE A 296 4.21 23.23 18.19
N PHE A 297 4.80 22.05 18.37
CA PHE A 297 4.08 20.78 18.25
C PHE A 297 2.99 20.63 19.32
N ALA A 298 3.29 20.95 20.58
CA ALA A 298 2.33 20.91 21.68
C ALA A 298 1.15 21.87 21.45
N PHE A 299 1.44 23.07 20.93
CA PHE A 299 0.40 24.02 20.56
C PHE A 299 -0.51 23.49 19.46
N VAL A 300 0.07 23.00 18.35
CA VAL A 300 -0.69 22.42 17.24
C VAL A 300 -1.53 21.22 17.69
N GLU A 301 -0.99 20.36 18.55
CA GLU A 301 -1.72 19.21 19.12
C GLU A 301 -2.96 19.65 19.90
N SER A 302 -2.85 20.68 20.76
CA SER A 302 -3.96 21.20 21.54
C SER A 302 -5.11 21.74 20.66
N ARG A 303 -4.75 22.29 19.50
CA ARG A 303 -5.68 22.92 18.55
C ARG A 303 -6.14 22.00 17.42
N MET A 304 -5.60 20.78 17.36
CA MET A 304 -5.85 19.84 16.27
C MET A 304 -7.31 19.37 16.19
N ALA A 305 -8.02 19.31 17.32
CA ALA A 305 -9.45 18.99 17.36
C ALA A 305 -10.31 20.01 16.61
N ALA A 306 -9.91 21.29 16.58
CA ALA A 306 -10.62 22.34 15.84
C ALA A 306 -10.20 22.37 14.35
N VAL A 307 -8.94 22.06 14.05
CA VAL A 307 -8.39 22.10 12.68
C VAL A 307 -8.80 20.88 11.86
N ALA A 308 -8.66 19.68 12.42
CA ALA A 308 -8.93 18.41 11.76
C ALA A 308 -9.70 17.46 12.70
N PRO A 309 -11.01 17.72 12.92
CA PRO A 309 -11.82 16.95 13.88
C PRO A 309 -12.00 15.50 13.46
N ASN A 310 -12.18 15.21 12.17
CA ASN A 310 -12.41 13.83 11.72
C ASN A 310 -11.13 12.99 11.76
N LEU A 311 -10.00 13.59 11.37
CA LEU A 311 -8.69 12.94 11.46
C LEU A 311 -8.31 12.63 12.91
N SER A 312 -8.48 13.62 13.80
CA SER A 312 -8.20 13.48 15.24
C SER A 312 -9.05 12.40 15.89
N ALA A 313 -10.32 12.27 15.49
CA ALA A 313 -11.21 11.23 16.00
C ALA A 313 -10.78 9.81 15.61
N ILE A 314 -10.00 9.63 14.53
CA ILE A 314 -9.54 8.30 14.09
C ILE A 314 -8.22 7.90 14.75
N VAL A 315 -7.22 8.78 14.74
CA VAL A 315 -5.83 8.44 15.13
C VAL A 315 -5.40 9.09 16.45
N GLY A 316 -6.17 10.06 16.95
CA GLY A 316 -5.80 10.92 18.07
C GLY A 316 -5.11 12.20 17.62
N THR A 317 -5.19 13.25 18.45
CA THR A 317 -4.64 14.59 18.18
C THR A 317 -3.13 14.58 18.01
N GLY A 318 -2.39 13.89 18.87
CA GLY A 318 -0.94 13.83 18.79
C GLY A 318 -0.42 13.19 17.50
N ILE A 319 -1.01 12.07 17.07
CA ILE A 319 -0.60 11.43 15.81
C ILE A 319 -1.08 12.24 14.61
N ALA A 320 -2.28 12.85 14.68
CA ALA A 320 -2.75 13.76 13.64
C ALA A 320 -1.81 14.96 13.45
N ALA A 321 -1.35 15.57 14.53
CA ALA A 321 -0.33 16.63 14.50
C ALA A 321 0.98 16.16 13.85
N LYS A 322 1.47 14.95 14.17
CA LYS A 322 2.69 14.40 13.53
C LYS A 322 2.50 14.18 12.03
N LEU A 323 1.33 13.69 11.62
CA LEU A 323 1.00 13.44 10.22
C LEU A 323 0.85 14.73 9.42
N LEU A 324 0.27 15.77 10.00
CA LEU A 324 0.12 17.08 9.35
C LEU A 324 1.43 17.87 9.31
N GLY A 325 2.27 17.72 10.34
CA GLY A 325 3.62 18.28 10.38
C GLY A 325 4.47 17.76 9.23
N LEU A 326 4.55 16.43 9.10
CA LEU A 326 5.29 15.78 8.00
C LEU A 326 4.68 15.96 6.60
N ALA A 327 3.48 16.51 6.50
CA ALA A 327 2.83 16.71 5.22
C ALA A 327 2.90 18.17 4.74
N GLY A 328 3.38 19.10 5.58
CA GLY A 328 3.26 20.53 5.31
C GLY A 328 1.82 21.05 5.42
N GLY A 329 0.97 20.41 6.24
CA GLY A 329 -0.39 20.87 6.54
C GLY A 329 -1.52 20.08 5.91
N LEU A 330 -2.76 20.46 6.28
CA LEU A 330 -3.97 19.69 5.97
C LEU A 330 -4.26 19.60 4.46
N GLN A 331 -4.01 20.67 3.71
CA GLN A 331 -4.24 20.69 2.26
C GLN A 331 -3.29 19.76 1.52
N ALA A 332 -1.99 19.85 1.81
CA ALA A 332 -0.99 18.96 1.25
C ALA A 332 -1.25 17.50 1.66
N PHE A 333 -1.59 17.25 2.93
CA PHE A 333 -1.96 15.92 3.41
C PHE A 333 -3.16 15.31 2.68
N SER A 334 -4.19 16.10 2.35
CA SER A 334 -5.39 15.62 1.66
C SER A 334 -5.13 15.10 0.22
N ARG A 335 -4.09 15.64 -0.44
CA ARG A 335 -3.65 15.24 -1.79
C ARG A 335 -2.89 13.91 -1.78
N GLN A 336 -2.29 13.55 -0.64
CA GLN A 336 -1.48 12.34 -0.52
C GLN A 336 -2.34 11.06 -0.65
N PRO A 337 -1.84 10.04 -1.35
CA PRO A 337 -2.52 8.75 -1.44
C PRO A 337 -2.36 7.96 -0.14
N SER A 338 -3.32 7.08 0.17
CA SER A 338 -3.34 6.29 1.40
C SER A 338 -2.12 5.37 1.59
N CYS A 339 -1.47 4.97 0.50
CA CYS A 339 -0.25 4.14 0.56
C CYS A 339 0.97 4.92 1.08
N ASN A 340 1.06 6.22 0.78
CA ASN A 340 2.15 7.07 1.26
C ASN A 340 1.90 7.45 2.72
N ILE A 341 0.66 7.84 3.05
CA ILE A 341 0.22 8.16 4.41
C ILE A 341 0.51 7.01 5.39
N MET A 342 0.37 5.76 4.95
CA MET A 342 0.71 4.58 5.74
C MET A 342 2.18 4.55 6.20
N LEU A 343 3.08 5.12 5.39
CA LEU A 343 4.53 5.12 5.58
C LEU A 343 5.06 6.39 6.25
N PHE A 344 4.19 7.33 6.60
CA PHE A 344 4.62 8.56 7.26
C PHE A 344 5.24 8.26 8.63
N GLY A 345 6.43 8.80 8.88
CA GLY A 345 7.22 8.51 10.07
C GLY A 345 7.85 7.11 10.09
N ALA A 346 7.91 6.41 8.95
CA ALA A 346 8.64 5.15 8.88
C ALA A 346 10.15 5.40 8.92
N LEU A 347 10.81 4.78 9.90
CA LEU A 347 12.27 4.89 10.06
C LEU A 347 12.99 4.38 8.80
N LYS A 348 14.00 5.15 8.34
CA LYS A 348 14.89 4.72 7.25
C LYS A 348 15.59 3.43 7.68
N LYS A 349 15.65 2.44 6.77
CA LYS A 349 16.27 1.15 7.06
C LYS A 349 17.77 1.34 7.18
N THR A 350 18.31 1.16 8.38
CA THR A 350 19.76 1.22 8.62
C THR A 350 20.38 -0.17 8.54
N LEU A 351 21.62 -0.24 8.07
CA LEU A 351 22.39 -1.48 8.05
C LEU A 351 22.52 -2.06 9.48
N ALA A 352 22.72 -1.22 10.49
CA ALA A 352 22.84 -1.62 11.91
C ALA A 352 21.62 -2.40 12.43
N THR A 353 20.39 -2.00 12.08
CA THR A 353 19.16 -2.74 12.45
C THR A 353 18.90 -3.97 11.56
N THR A 354 19.63 -4.09 10.44
CA THR A 354 19.49 -5.18 9.46
C THR A 354 20.46 -6.34 9.72
N HIS A 355 21.59 -6.09 10.36
CA HIS A 355 22.63 -7.09 10.58
C HIS A 355 22.29 -8.17 11.64
N LEU A 356 21.39 -7.89 12.59
CA LEU A 356 21.14 -8.82 13.70
C LEU A 356 19.95 -9.78 13.49
N SER A 357 18.89 -9.39 12.77
CA SER A 357 17.79 -10.33 12.45
C SER A 357 16.81 -9.82 11.39
N ALA A 358 16.57 -10.60 10.33
CA ALA A 358 15.56 -10.30 9.31
C ALA A 358 14.10 -10.47 9.83
N ALA A 359 13.90 -11.22 10.92
CA ALA A 359 12.59 -11.55 11.48
C ALA A 359 12.04 -10.47 12.43
N SER A 360 12.89 -9.68 13.09
CA SER A 360 12.45 -8.61 14.01
C SER A 360 12.18 -7.28 13.28
N GLN A 361 12.62 -7.15 12.02
CA GLN A 361 12.42 -5.94 11.24
C GLN A 361 10.95 -5.77 10.83
N GLN A 362 10.23 -4.97 11.61
CA GLN A 362 8.89 -4.52 11.26
C GLN A 362 8.98 -3.53 10.10
N ARG A 363 8.79 -4.03 8.87
CA ARG A 363 8.79 -3.19 7.67
C ARG A 363 7.52 -2.36 7.61
N HIS A 364 7.63 -1.12 7.16
CA HIS A 364 6.49 -0.21 6.92
C HIS A 364 5.77 0.25 8.19
N THR A 365 6.48 0.38 9.31
CA THR A 365 5.93 0.93 10.56
C THR A 365 6.11 2.44 10.63
N GLY A 366 5.03 3.18 10.40
CA GLY A 366 4.98 4.64 10.56
C GLY A 366 4.19 5.08 11.81
N PHE A 367 3.84 6.36 11.89
CA PHE A 367 3.05 6.88 13.02
C PHE A 367 1.67 6.24 13.16
N ILE A 368 1.02 5.90 12.03
CA ILE A 368 -0.26 5.17 12.04
C ILE A 368 -0.10 3.78 12.67
N PHE A 369 1.07 3.13 12.50
CA PHE A 369 1.32 1.84 13.13
C PHE A 369 1.37 1.96 14.66
N GLN A 370 1.90 3.07 15.18
CA GLN A 370 1.98 3.36 16.63
C GLN A 370 0.63 3.77 17.23
N SER A 371 -0.39 4.01 16.40
CA SER A 371 -1.71 4.41 16.89
C SER A 371 -2.35 3.32 17.78
N PRO A 372 -3.10 3.72 18.81
CA PRO A 372 -3.70 2.77 19.75
C PRO A 372 -4.65 1.78 19.05
N ILE A 373 -5.36 2.22 18.01
CA ILE A 373 -6.26 1.38 17.21
C ILE A 373 -5.53 0.28 16.43
N VAL A 374 -4.31 0.53 15.96
CA VAL A 374 -3.51 -0.51 15.29
C VAL A 374 -2.81 -1.39 16.31
N GLN A 375 -2.33 -0.83 17.42
CA GLN A 375 -1.66 -1.59 18.48
C GLN A 375 -2.59 -2.55 19.22
N SER A 376 -3.89 -2.24 19.29
CA SER A 376 -4.90 -3.14 19.86
C SER A 376 -5.16 -4.38 19.01
N ALA A 377 -4.74 -4.39 17.73
CA ALA A 377 -4.87 -5.57 16.88
C ALA A 377 -3.78 -6.62 17.18
N GLN A 378 -4.11 -7.89 16.91
CA GLN A 378 -3.19 -9.02 16.93
C GLN A 378 -1.95 -8.74 16.05
N PRO A 379 -0.72 -9.10 16.47
CA PRO A 379 0.51 -8.78 15.76
C PRO A 379 0.51 -9.15 14.26
N GLU A 380 -0.13 -10.26 13.91
CA GLU A 380 -0.26 -10.76 12.54
C GLU A 380 -1.14 -9.85 11.66
N ASP A 381 -2.17 -9.25 12.25
CA ASP A 381 -3.15 -8.41 11.57
C ASP A 381 -2.80 -6.92 11.60
N ARG A 382 -1.84 -6.48 12.43
CA ARG A 382 -1.47 -5.06 12.56
C ARG A 382 -1.18 -4.40 11.20
N ARG A 383 -0.53 -5.11 10.28
CA ARG A 383 -0.24 -4.58 8.94
C ARG A 383 -1.48 -4.46 8.04
N ARG A 384 -2.49 -5.30 8.26
CA ARG A 384 -3.78 -5.21 7.56
C ARG A 384 -4.65 -4.11 8.17
N ALA A 385 -4.64 -3.98 9.49
CA ALA A 385 -5.26 -2.89 10.23
C ALA A 385 -4.67 -1.53 9.83
N GLN A 386 -3.34 -1.38 9.83
CA GLN A 386 -2.66 -0.15 9.41
C GLN A 386 -3.09 0.31 8.01
N ARG A 387 -3.21 -0.61 7.05
CA ARG A 387 -3.71 -0.30 5.69
C ARG A 387 -5.16 0.19 5.71
N ALA A 388 -6.02 -0.43 6.51
CA ALA A 388 -7.42 -0.02 6.64
C ALA A 388 -7.54 1.36 7.29
N VAL A 389 -6.77 1.62 8.37
CA VAL A 389 -6.73 2.91 9.07
C VAL A 389 -6.21 4.00 8.13
N SER A 390 -5.10 3.76 7.42
CA SER A 390 -4.52 4.74 6.48
C SER A 390 -5.49 5.15 5.37
N ALA A 391 -6.30 4.20 4.87
CA ALA A 391 -7.33 4.50 3.88
C ALA A 391 -8.44 5.40 4.44
N LYS A 392 -8.90 5.14 5.67
CA LYS A 392 -9.92 5.97 6.33
C LYS A 392 -9.39 7.34 6.76
N VAL A 393 -8.13 7.40 7.20
CA VAL A 393 -7.40 8.63 7.50
C VAL A 393 -7.31 9.54 6.29
N ALA A 394 -6.96 8.99 5.11
CA ALA A 394 -6.91 9.77 3.88
C ALA A 394 -8.27 10.37 3.51
N LEU A 395 -9.37 9.62 3.70
CA LEU A 395 -10.73 10.12 3.47
C LEU A 395 -11.13 11.19 4.48
N ALA A 396 -10.84 10.97 5.76
CA ALA A 396 -11.11 11.95 6.82
C ALA A 396 -10.36 13.27 6.58
N ALA A 397 -9.08 13.19 6.20
CA ALA A 397 -8.28 14.36 5.85
C ALA A 397 -8.86 15.16 4.68
N ARG A 398 -9.39 14.49 3.65
CA ARG A 398 -10.05 15.15 2.51
C ARG A 398 -11.35 15.84 2.91
N ILE A 399 -12.11 15.23 3.82
CA ILE A 399 -13.35 15.83 4.36
C ILE A 399 -13.03 17.02 5.26
N ASP A 400 -11.99 16.93 6.07
CA ASP A 400 -11.51 18.04 6.92
C ASP A 400 -11.00 19.20 6.04
N ALA A 401 -10.22 18.90 5.00
CA ALA A 401 -9.75 19.91 4.03
C ALA A 401 -10.90 20.59 3.27
N GLY A 402 -11.93 19.81 2.89
CA GLY A 402 -13.15 20.29 2.23
C GLY A 402 -14.19 20.89 3.20
N LYS A 403 -13.93 20.88 4.51
CA LYS A 403 -14.81 21.39 5.58
C LYS A 403 -16.24 20.82 5.58
N GLY A 404 -16.43 19.60 5.06
CA GLY A 404 -17.77 19.00 4.89
C GLY A 404 -18.46 18.57 6.19
N SER A 405 -17.70 18.26 7.25
CA SER A 405 -18.23 17.83 8.55
C SER A 405 -17.35 18.34 9.69
N ARG A 406 -17.79 19.40 10.36
CA ARG A 406 -17.02 20.08 11.43
C ARG A 406 -17.20 19.45 12.82
N ASP A 407 -18.18 18.58 12.98
CA ASP A 407 -18.56 17.97 14.27
C ASP A 407 -17.73 16.71 14.63
N GLY A 408 -16.85 16.25 13.72
CA GLY A 408 -16.07 15.03 13.92
C GLY A 408 -16.89 13.73 13.85
N SER A 409 -18.20 13.81 13.56
CA SER A 409 -19.13 12.67 13.51
C SER A 409 -18.73 11.62 12.46
N TYR A 410 -18.22 12.05 11.31
CA TYR A 410 -17.69 11.16 10.28
C TYR A 410 -16.45 10.39 10.77
N GLY A 411 -15.53 11.07 11.46
CA GLY A 411 -14.36 10.44 12.08
C GLY A 411 -14.75 9.36 13.09
N LYS A 412 -15.70 9.65 13.98
CA LYS A 412 -16.26 8.68 14.95
C LYS A 412 -16.90 7.47 14.27
N LYS A 413 -17.67 7.69 13.20
CA LYS A 413 -18.26 6.60 12.39
C LYS A 413 -17.17 5.72 11.76
N CYS A 414 -16.16 6.33 11.15
CA CYS A 414 -15.03 5.61 10.57
C CYS A 414 -14.25 4.82 11.64
N PHE A 415 -14.07 5.39 12.83
CA PHE A 415 -13.44 4.70 13.95
C PHE A 415 -14.23 3.44 14.37
N GLY A 416 -15.57 3.55 14.50
CA GLY A 416 -16.43 2.41 14.80
C GLY A 416 -16.40 1.33 13.71
N GLU A 417 -16.36 1.71 12.43
CA GLU A 417 -16.20 0.76 11.31
C GLU A 417 -14.83 0.05 11.34
N LEU A 418 -13.76 0.78 11.70
CA LEU A 418 -12.42 0.22 11.83
C LEU A 418 -12.34 -0.77 13.00
N GLN A 419 -12.93 -0.43 14.15
CA GLN A 419 -12.96 -1.31 15.31
C GLN A 419 -13.67 -2.62 15.00
N LYS A 420 -14.87 -2.57 14.41
CA LYS A 420 -15.60 -3.77 13.94
C LYS A 420 -14.80 -4.60 12.94
N LYS A 421 -14.06 -3.94 12.06
CA LYS A 421 -13.21 -4.64 11.07
C LYS A 421 -12.02 -5.33 11.73
N ILE A 422 -11.40 -4.71 12.74
CA ILE A 422 -10.30 -5.31 13.49
C ILE A 422 -10.78 -6.51 14.30
N GLU A 423 -11.94 -6.38 14.95
CA GLU A 423 -12.60 -7.48 15.66
C GLU A 423 -12.90 -8.66 14.72
N ARG A 424 -13.51 -8.40 13.56
CA ARG A 424 -13.76 -9.42 12.53
C ARG A 424 -12.48 -10.08 11.99
N MET A 425 -11.35 -9.38 11.99
CA MET A 425 -10.06 -9.98 11.58
C MET A 425 -9.51 -10.92 12.66
N ALA A 426 -9.78 -10.61 13.93
CA ALA A 426 -9.37 -11.44 15.06
C ALA A 426 -10.21 -12.73 15.20
N GLU A 427 -11.43 -12.75 14.64
CA GLU A 427 -12.26 -13.95 14.62
C GLU A 427 -11.63 -15.08 13.77
N PRO A 428 -11.36 -16.27 14.33
CA PRO A 428 -10.86 -17.39 13.56
C PRO A 428 -11.91 -17.84 12.53
N PRO A 429 -11.48 -18.33 11.36
CA PRO A 429 -12.42 -18.84 10.38
C PRO A 429 -13.21 -20.01 10.98
N PRO A 430 -14.51 -20.15 10.65
CA PRO A 430 -15.30 -21.26 11.16
C PRO A 430 -14.65 -22.58 10.76
N ASN A 431 -14.66 -23.54 11.68
CA ASN A 431 -14.06 -24.84 11.46
C ASN A 431 -14.65 -25.49 10.22
N LYS A 432 -13.78 -25.91 9.30
CA LYS A 432 -14.22 -26.62 8.09
C LYS A 432 -14.83 -27.95 8.52
N ILE A 433 -16.11 -28.14 8.25
CA ILE A 433 -16.78 -29.42 8.43
C ILE A 433 -16.04 -30.44 7.56
N ALA A 434 -15.67 -31.58 8.14
CA ALA A 434 -15.04 -32.67 7.41
C ALA A 434 -15.98 -33.13 6.30
N LYS A 435 -15.67 -32.75 5.06
CA LYS A 435 -16.47 -33.16 3.90
C LYS A 435 -16.31 -34.67 3.75
N ALA A 436 -17.40 -35.41 3.94
CA ALA A 436 -17.42 -36.85 3.70
C ALA A 436 -16.90 -37.13 2.28
N LEU A 437 -16.07 -38.17 2.17
CA LEU A 437 -15.60 -38.64 0.88
C LEU A 437 -16.82 -38.94 -0.01
N PRO A 438 -16.74 -38.65 -1.32
CA PRO A 438 -17.76 -39.12 -2.26
C PRO A 438 -17.93 -40.62 -2.10
N ILE A 439 -19.18 -41.08 -2.07
CA ILE A 439 -19.50 -42.51 -1.99
C ILE A 439 -18.74 -43.22 -3.11
N PRO A 440 -17.98 -44.30 -2.83
CA PRO A 440 -17.33 -45.12 -3.84
C PRO A 440 -18.37 -45.79 -4.75
N GLN A 441 -18.86 -45.05 -5.75
CA GLN A 441 -19.72 -45.59 -6.79
C GLN A 441 -18.85 -45.94 -7.99
N GLU A 442 -18.77 -47.23 -8.31
CA GLU A 442 -18.14 -47.76 -9.52
C GLU A 442 -19.01 -47.45 -10.74
N THR A 443 -19.15 -46.16 -11.06
CA THR A 443 -19.85 -45.73 -12.26
C THR A 443 -18.94 -45.83 -13.48
N ASN A 444 -19.51 -46.27 -14.60
CA ASN A 444 -18.81 -46.31 -15.87
C ASN A 444 -18.28 -44.92 -16.25
N ARG A 445 -16.95 -44.76 -16.31
CA ARG A 445 -16.31 -43.48 -16.63
C ARG A 445 -16.69 -43.03 -18.05
N LYS A 446 -17.17 -41.79 -18.18
CA LYS A 446 -17.44 -41.17 -19.48
C LYS A 446 -16.18 -41.16 -20.36
N LYS A 447 -16.23 -41.87 -21.49
CA LYS A 447 -15.13 -41.91 -22.48
C LYS A 447 -15.10 -40.59 -23.26
N ARG A 448 -14.00 -39.85 -23.15
CA ARG A 448 -13.77 -38.59 -23.89
C ARG A 448 -12.62 -38.76 -24.88
N GLY A 449 -12.85 -38.37 -26.15
CA GLY A 449 -11.91 -38.51 -27.28
C GLY A 449 -11.24 -37.22 -27.79
N GLY A 450 -11.50 -36.06 -27.16
CA GLY A 450 -10.97 -34.77 -27.65
C GLY A 450 -9.45 -34.59 -27.49
N LYS A 451 -8.85 -33.70 -28.29
CA LYS A 451 -7.40 -33.37 -28.27
C LYS A 451 -6.86 -33.02 -26.88
N ARG A 452 -7.60 -32.21 -26.11
CA ARG A 452 -7.25 -31.86 -24.72
C ARG A 452 -7.30 -33.08 -23.79
N ALA A 453 -8.33 -33.91 -23.90
CA ALA A 453 -8.48 -35.11 -23.09
C ALA A 453 -7.42 -36.17 -23.42
N ARG A 454 -7.06 -36.31 -24.71
CA ARG A 454 -5.96 -37.15 -25.17
C ARG A 454 -4.61 -36.67 -24.61
N LYS A 455 -4.33 -35.36 -24.70
CA LYS A 455 -3.11 -34.75 -24.13
C LYS A 455 -3.02 -34.91 -22.61
N GLN A 456 -4.13 -34.79 -21.89
CA GLN A 456 -4.16 -35.02 -20.43
C GLN A 456 -3.94 -36.49 -20.09
N LYS A 457 -4.61 -37.42 -20.78
CA LYS A 457 -4.39 -38.87 -20.61
C LYS A 457 -2.95 -39.26 -20.90
N GLU A 458 -2.37 -38.72 -21.97
CA GLU A 458 -0.98 -38.92 -22.35
C GLU A 458 0.01 -38.36 -21.32
N ALA A 459 -0.32 -37.24 -20.65
CA ALA A 459 0.55 -36.66 -19.62
C ALA A 459 0.66 -37.52 -18.35
N TYR A 460 -0.37 -38.31 -18.03
CA TYR A 460 -0.38 -39.23 -16.88
C TYR A 460 -0.16 -40.70 -17.29
N ALA A 461 -0.06 -40.99 -18.57
CA ALA A 461 0.18 -42.34 -19.06
C ALA A 461 1.64 -42.74 -18.80
N GLN A 462 1.86 -44.03 -18.54
CA GLN A 462 3.21 -44.59 -18.49
C GLN A 462 3.88 -44.38 -19.86
N THR A 463 5.12 -43.87 -19.84
CA THR A 463 5.94 -43.72 -21.04
C THR A 463 6.29 -45.09 -21.62
N GLU A 464 6.56 -45.17 -22.92
CA GLU A 464 6.98 -46.43 -23.55
C GLU A 464 8.25 -47.00 -22.91
N LEU A 465 9.23 -46.15 -22.58
CA LEU A 465 10.43 -46.53 -21.84
C LEU A 465 10.08 -47.16 -20.48
N ARG A 466 9.14 -46.59 -19.71
CA ARG A 466 8.72 -47.17 -18.42
C ARG A 466 7.94 -48.48 -18.61
N LYS A 467 7.22 -48.64 -19.72
CA LYS A 467 6.58 -49.92 -20.06
C LYS A 467 7.61 -50.99 -20.44
N LEU A 468 8.71 -50.63 -21.07
CA LEU A 468 9.83 -51.53 -21.36
C LEU A 468 10.61 -51.89 -20.09
N GLN A 469 10.77 -50.94 -19.16
CA GLN A 469 11.32 -51.22 -17.82
C GLN A 469 10.49 -52.26 -17.07
N ASN A 470 9.15 -52.12 -17.12
CA ASN A 470 8.24 -53.05 -16.44
C ASN A 470 8.16 -54.43 -17.11
N ARG A 471 8.82 -54.65 -18.26
CA ARG A 471 8.90 -55.95 -18.92
C ARG A 471 10.23 -56.59 -18.55
N MET A 472 10.20 -57.86 -18.14
CA MET A 472 11.39 -58.65 -17.83
C MET A 472 11.54 -59.76 -18.86
N GLU A 473 12.77 -60.03 -19.28
CA GLU A 473 13.05 -61.18 -20.14
C GLU A 473 13.01 -62.47 -19.30
N PHE A 474 12.19 -63.42 -19.72
CA PHE A 474 12.09 -64.69 -19.00
C PHE A 474 13.39 -65.50 -19.16
N GLY A 475 13.96 -65.94 -18.04
CA GLY A 475 15.13 -66.83 -18.03
C GLY A 475 16.48 -66.14 -18.19
N LYS A 476 16.55 -64.80 -18.16
CA LYS A 476 17.81 -64.03 -18.10
C LYS A 476 17.80 -63.11 -16.89
N ALA A 477 18.97 -62.93 -16.26
CA ALA A 477 19.14 -61.94 -15.20
C ALA A 477 18.96 -60.53 -15.79
N GLU A 478 18.29 -59.65 -15.05
CA GLU A 478 18.07 -58.28 -15.48
C GLU A 478 19.34 -57.42 -15.33
N GLU A 479 19.47 -56.41 -16.18
CA GLU A 479 20.52 -55.41 -16.00
C GLU A 479 20.08 -54.43 -14.92
N GLU A 480 20.80 -54.40 -13.80
CA GLU A 480 20.50 -53.53 -12.67
C GLU A 480 21.43 -52.33 -12.66
N VAL A 481 20.89 -51.15 -12.32
CA VAL A 481 21.68 -49.94 -12.08
C VAL A 481 21.56 -49.60 -10.59
N GLY A 482 22.71 -49.42 -9.94
CA GLY A 482 22.74 -48.89 -8.57
C GLY A 482 22.32 -47.43 -8.55
N MET A 483 21.27 -47.12 -7.80
CA MET A 483 20.88 -45.74 -7.48
C MET A 483 20.84 -45.61 -5.97
N ASP A 484 21.75 -44.80 -5.44
CA ASP A 484 22.03 -44.72 -4.00
C ASP A 484 22.37 -46.12 -3.42
N ASP A 485 21.63 -46.59 -2.41
CA ASP A 485 21.83 -47.88 -1.72
C ASP A 485 20.94 -49.03 -2.25
N GLU A 486 20.08 -48.77 -3.25
CA GLU A 486 19.18 -49.76 -3.84
C GLU A 486 19.54 -50.04 -5.31
N THR A 487 19.28 -51.26 -5.76
CA THR A 487 19.41 -51.63 -7.18
C THR A 487 18.06 -51.49 -7.89
N VAL A 488 18.08 -50.83 -9.06
CA VAL A 488 16.90 -50.66 -9.90
C VAL A 488 17.08 -51.45 -11.18
N GLY A 489 16.21 -52.44 -11.41
CA GLY A 489 16.16 -53.21 -12.65
C GLY A 489 15.77 -52.35 -13.86
N LEU A 490 16.51 -52.49 -14.95
CA LEU A 490 16.21 -51.87 -16.24
C LEU A 490 15.22 -52.68 -17.08
N GLY A 491 14.91 -53.91 -16.67
CA GLY A 491 14.01 -54.82 -17.40
C GLY A 491 14.49 -55.03 -18.84
N MET A 492 13.65 -54.73 -19.82
CA MET A 492 13.96 -54.84 -21.25
C MET A 492 14.59 -53.58 -21.86
N ILE A 493 14.85 -52.53 -21.08
CA ILE A 493 15.50 -51.32 -21.61
C ILE A 493 16.94 -51.66 -22.01
N GLY A 494 17.31 -51.42 -23.27
CA GLY A 494 18.67 -51.63 -23.77
C GLY A 494 19.01 -53.07 -24.17
N SER A 495 18.09 -54.03 -24.03
CA SER A 495 18.33 -55.46 -24.30
C SER A 495 18.73 -55.79 -25.75
N SER A 496 18.39 -54.92 -26.71
CA SER A 496 18.74 -55.11 -28.13
C SER A 496 20.10 -54.56 -28.54
N SER A 497 20.70 -53.64 -27.77
CA SER A 497 21.88 -52.89 -28.24
C SER A 497 22.91 -52.52 -27.16
N GLY A 498 22.69 -52.85 -25.89
CA GLY A 498 23.57 -52.52 -24.76
C GLY A 498 23.78 -51.00 -24.56
N ARG A 499 22.92 -50.17 -25.18
CA ARG A 499 23.04 -48.71 -25.19
C ARG A 499 21.67 -48.09 -24.90
N VAL A 500 21.51 -47.55 -23.70
CA VAL A 500 20.27 -46.92 -23.20
C VAL A 500 19.87 -45.65 -23.98
N ARG A 501 20.80 -45.01 -24.70
CA ARG A 501 20.57 -43.74 -25.43
C ARG A 501 19.77 -43.88 -26.74
N ALA A 502 19.44 -45.10 -27.18
CA ALA A 502 18.77 -45.33 -28.47
C ALA A 502 17.27 -44.98 -28.45
N GLU A 503 16.64 -44.92 -27.27
CA GLU A 503 15.21 -44.61 -27.15
C GLU A 503 14.95 -43.11 -27.00
N THR A 504 14.03 -42.57 -27.82
CA THR A 504 13.67 -41.15 -27.80
C THR A 504 13.08 -40.77 -26.44
N VAL A 505 13.78 -39.95 -25.66
CA VAL A 505 13.28 -39.41 -24.38
C VAL A 505 12.04 -38.56 -24.66
N ASP A 506 10.91 -38.97 -24.10
CA ASP A 506 9.65 -38.26 -24.27
C ASP A 506 9.71 -36.88 -23.61
N ALA A 507 9.65 -35.81 -24.42
CA ALA A 507 9.66 -34.44 -23.91
C ALA A 507 8.50 -34.12 -22.94
N ARG A 508 7.48 -34.99 -22.87
CA ARG A 508 6.36 -34.90 -21.92
C ARG A 508 6.75 -35.27 -20.48
N SER A 509 7.76 -36.12 -20.28
CA SER A 509 8.21 -36.55 -18.94
C SER A 509 9.06 -35.50 -18.22
N LYS A 510 9.48 -34.43 -18.92
CA LYS A 510 10.22 -33.32 -18.31
C LYS A 510 9.37 -32.66 -17.22
N ALA A 511 9.92 -32.58 -16.01
CA ALA A 511 9.28 -31.91 -14.88
C ALA A 511 8.97 -30.45 -15.25
N LYS A 512 7.70 -30.05 -15.05
CA LYS A 512 7.24 -28.68 -15.31
C LYS A 512 6.93 -28.01 -13.98
N LEU A 513 7.30 -26.74 -13.86
CA LEU A 513 6.89 -25.93 -12.71
C LEU A 513 5.38 -25.74 -12.69
N SER A 514 4.80 -25.75 -11.49
CA SER A 514 3.41 -25.34 -11.28
C SER A 514 3.21 -23.91 -11.77
N ARG A 515 1.98 -23.51 -12.10
CA ARG A 515 1.69 -22.14 -12.53
C ARG A 515 2.15 -21.12 -11.47
N ALA A 516 1.94 -21.40 -10.20
CA ALA A 516 2.37 -20.55 -9.09
C ALA A 516 3.90 -20.44 -9.03
N ASN A 517 4.62 -21.56 -9.13
CA ASN A 517 6.08 -21.55 -9.09
C ASN A 517 6.67 -20.90 -10.33
N LYS A 518 6.06 -21.10 -11.51
CA LYS A 518 6.47 -20.43 -12.74
C LYS A 518 6.32 -18.91 -12.64
N LEU A 519 5.21 -18.43 -12.08
CA LEU A 519 5.01 -17.00 -11.86
C LEU A 519 6.01 -16.46 -10.82
N ARG A 520 6.25 -17.21 -9.73
CA ARG A 520 7.23 -16.84 -8.72
C ARG A 520 8.65 -16.78 -9.29
N THR A 521 9.07 -17.75 -10.09
CA THR A 521 10.41 -17.74 -10.70
C THR A 521 10.54 -16.65 -11.77
N GLN A 522 9.48 -16.34 -12.50
CA GLN A 522 9.46 -15.19 -13.42
C GLN A 522 9.58 -13.85 -12.69
N LEU A 523 8.89 -13.69 -11.55
CA LEU A 523 9.01 -12.49 -10.72
C LEU A 523 10.42 -12.39 -10.11
N LEU A 524 10.95 -13.50 -9.59
CA LEU A 524 12.30 -13.54 -9.01
C LEU A 524 13.38 -13.30 -10.07
N GLY A 525 13.24 -13.86 -11.28
CA GLY A 525 14.18 -13.61 -12.39
C GLY A 525 14.14 -12.16 -12.88
N ARG A 526 12.99 -11.50 -12.80
CA ARG A 526 12.84 -10.07 -13.09
C ARG A 526 13.47 -9.19 -12.00
N SER A 527 13.44 -9.63 -10.73
CA SER A 527 14.09 -8.93 -9.62
C SER A 527 15.58 -9.28 -9.43
N ALA A 528 16.06 -10.42 -9.94
CA ALA A 528 17.47 -10.81 -9.85
C ALA A 528 18.35 -9.94 -10.76
N LEU A 529 17.80 -9.47 -11.88
CA LEU A 529 18.40 -8.41 -12.72
C LEU A 529 18.35 -7.02 -12.06
N SER A 530 17.63 -6.85 -10.95
CA SER A 530 17.48 -5.57 -10.25
C SER A 530 18.15 -5.54 -8.86
N THR A 531 18.85 -6.60 -8.46
CA THR A 531 19.48 -6.66 -7.11
C THR A 531 20.84 -5.97 -7.03
N ASP A 532 21.40 -5.54 -8.17
CA ASP A 532 22.60 -4.68 -8.23
C ASP A 532 22.26 -3.20 -8.53
N ALA A 533 20.97 -2.84 -8.43
CA ALA A 533 20.48 -1.48 -8.67
C ALA A 533 20.63 -0.60 -7.41
N LYS A 534 21.89 -0.34 -7.00
CA LYS A 534 22.23 0.72 -6.04
C LYS A 534 22.48 2.09 -6.69
N SER A 535 22.27 2.26 -8.00
CA SER A 535 22.21 3.57 -8.63
C SER A 535 20.94 3.70 -9.47
N GLY A 536 20.24 4.81 -9.34
CA GLY A 536 19.05 5.16 -10.14
C GLY A 536 19.32 5.40 -11.63
N THR A 537 20.38 4.80 -12.18
CA THR A 537 20.76 4.89 -13.59
C THR A 537 20.57 3.57 -14.36
N SER A 538 20.13 2.49 -13.71
CA SER A 538 20.01 1.16 -14.34
C SER A 538 18.59 0.79 -14.76
N THR A 539 17.82 1.71 -15.35
CA THR A 539 16.62 1.34 -16.10
C THR A 539 16.84 1.48 -17.62
N SER A 540 16.74 0.34 -18.32
CA SER A 540 16.33 0.19 -19.73
C SER A 540 17.37 0.11 -20.87
N LEU A 541 18.56 -0.48 -20.67
CA LEU A 541 19.43 -0.84 -21.81
C LEU A 541 19.90 -2.29 -21.73
N SER A 542 19.39 -3.15 -22.62
CA SER A 542 19.95 -4.48 -22.86
C SER A 542 20.84 -4.43 -24.11
N PHE A 543 22.15 -4.53 -23.92
CA PHE A 543 23.10 -4.72 -25.02
C PHE A 543 23.01 -6.16 -25.52
N THR A 544 22.54 -6.35 -26.76
CA THR A 544 22.79 -7.59 -27.50
C THR A 544 23.94 -7.35 -28.48
N PRO A 545 24.82 -8.33 -28.72
CA PRO A 545 26.06 -8.11 -29.45
C PRO A 545 25.88 -7.85 -30.96
N VAL A 546 24.65 -7.78 -31.48
CA VAL A 546 24.40 -7.72 -32.94
C VAL A 546 23.49 -6.56 -33.36
N GLN A 547 22.67 -5.98 -32.48
CA GLN A 547 21.83 -4.82 -32.82
C GLN A 547 21.75 -3.90 -31.60
N GLY A 548 21.97 -2.60 -31.81
CA GLY A 548 22.19 -1.58 -30.79
C GLY A 548 21.04 -1.35 -29.79
N LEU A 549 21.19 -0.30 -28.99
CA LEU A 549 20.38 0.07 -27.82
C LEU A 549 18.86 0.00 -28.10
N GLU A 550 18.18 -0.98 -27.50
CA GLU A 550 16.71 -1.07 -27.55
C GLU A 550 16.11 -1.01 -26.13
N ILE A 551 15.22 -0.04 -25.92
CA ILE A 551 14.42 0.12 -24.70
C ILE A 551 13.28 -0.92 -24.76
N VAL A 552 13.49 -2.09 -24.17
CA VAL A 552 12.45 -3.12 -24.12
C VAL A 552 11.39 -2.75 -23.08
N THR A 553 10.31 -2.10 -23.53
CA THR A 553 9.08 -1.99 -22.75
C THR A 553 8.23 -3.26 -22.93
N PRO A 554 8.01 -4.07 -21.87
CA PRO A 554 7.28 -5.32 -21.99
C PRO A 554 5.79 -5.13 -22.35
N SER A 555 5.25 -3.91 -22.22
CA SER A 555 3.90 -3.55 -22.67
C SER A 555 3.80 -3.47 -24.19
N LEU A 556 4.80 -2.91 -24.88
CA LEU A 556 4.83 -2.84 -26.34
C LEU A 556 5.00 -4.22 -26.97
N ALA A 557 5.89 -5.06 -26.43
CA ALA A 557 6.04 -6.44 -26.92
C ALA A 557 4.77 -7.31 -26.71
N ALA A 558 3.99 -7.03 -25.66
CA ALA A 558 2.69 -7.66 -25.45
C ALA A 558 1.63 -7.10 -26.41
N ALA A 559 1.61 -5.78 -26.64
CA ALA A 559 0.72 -5.12 -27.60
C ALA A 559 0.98 -5.58 -29.04
N GLN A 560 2.24 -5.69 -29.45
CA GLN A 560 2.65 -6.20 -30.77
C GLN A 560 2.25 -7.67 -30.97
N LYS A 561 2.35 -8.50 -29.92
CA LYS A 561 1.84 -9.90 -29.99
C LYS A 561 0.33 -9.96 -30.14
N VAL A 562 -0.40 -9.03 -29.53
CA VAL A 562 -1.86 -8.93 -29.68
C VAL A 562 -2.21 -8.38 -31.07
N GLN A 563 -1.49 -7.38 -31.58
CA GLN A 563 -1.66 -6.86 -32.93
C GLN A 563 -1.36 -7.92 -33.99
N ALA A 564 -0.23 -8.63 -33.91
CA ALA A 564 0.10 -9.72 -34.83
C ALA A 564 -0.91 -10.88 -34.76
N ALA A 565 -1.51 -11.12 -33.59
CA ALA A 565 -2.60 -12.09 -33.44
C ALA A 565 -3.90 -11.58 -34.09
N ASN A 566 -4.21 -10.29 -33.97
CA ASN A 566 -5.35 -9.65 -34.62
C ASN A 566 -5.16 -9.61 -36.14
N GLU A 567 -4.00 -9.21 -36.65
CA GLU A 567 -3.68 -9.19 -38.08
C GLU A 567 -3.79 -10.58 -38.69
N ARG A 568 -3.29 -11.63 -38.01
CA ARG A 568 -3.52 -13.03 -38.44
C ARG A 568 -4.99 -13.42 -38.47
N TRP A 569 -5.82 -12.82 -37.63
CA TRP A 569 -7.25 -13.10 -37.55
C TRP A 569 -8.05 -12.32 -38.62
N PHE A 570 -7.58 -11.13 -39.01
CA PHE A 570 -8.26 -10.23 -39.95
C PHE A 570 -7.67 -10.22 -41.37
N ALA A 571 -6.50 -10.81 -41.61
CA ALA A 571 -5.88 -10.89 -42.95
C ALA A 571 -6.58 -11.88 -43.90
N GLY A 572 -7.39 -12.81 -43.38
CA GLY A 572 -8.20 -13.74 -44.18
C GLY A 572 -9.55 -13.14 -44.57
N GLY A 573 -9.54 -12.04 -45.31
CA GLY A 573 -10.73 -11.28 -45.69
C GLY A 573 -11.82 -12.14 -46.37
N THR A 574 -12.94 -12.35 -45.67
CA THR A 574 -14.25 -12.71 -46.22
C THR A 574 -15.36 -12.04 -45.40
N PHE A 575 -15.33 -10.71 -45.32
CA PHE A 575 -16.55 -9.95 -45.02
C PHE A 575 -16.87 -9.09 -46.24
N THR A 576 -17.85 -9.53 -47.00
CA THR A 576 -18.47 -8.76 -48.08
C THR A 576 -19.14 -7.53 -47.46
N HIS A 577 -18.61 -6.34 -47.76
CA HIS A 577 -19.33 -5.11 -47.50
C HIS A 577 -20.58 -5.08 -48.41
N VAL A 578 -21.76 -5.31 -47.82
CA VAL A 578 -23.02 -5.04 -48.51
C VAL A 578 -23.12 -3.54 -48.72
N LYS A 579 -22.99 -3.11 -49.98
CA LYS A 579 -23.21 -1.72 -50.39
C LYS A 579 -24.67 -1.38 -50.09
N LYS A 580 -24.89 -0.37 -49.24
CA LYS A 580 -26.23 0.09 -48.83
C LYS A 580 -26.91 0.82 -50.00
N GLY A 581 -27.46 0.04 -50.93
CA GLY A 581 -28.32 0.55 -52.01
C GLY A 581 -29.64 1.04 -51.42
N GLY A 582 -30.10 2.21 -51.88
CA GLY A 582 -31.34 2.84 -51.43
C GLY A 582 -32.52 1.88 -51.50
N SER A 583 -33.25 1.79 -50.39
CA SER A 583 -34.47 1.00 -50.28
C SER A 583 -35.61 1.72 -51.01
N THR A 584 -35.87 1.36 -52.26
CA THR A 584 -37.22 1.46 -52.84
C THR A 584 -38.06 0.33 -52.26
N ILE A 585 -38.96 0.66 -51.34
CA ILE A 585 -39.99 -0.25 -50.84
C ILE A 585 -41.06 -0.37 -51.93
N PRO A 586 -41.37 -1.58 -52.44
CA PRO A 586 -42.49 -1.78 -53.34
C PRO A 586 -43.76 -1.93 -52.50
N GLY A 587 -44.76 -1.07 -52.74
CA GLY A 587 -46.07 -1.19 -52.11
C GLY A 587 -46.50 0.05 -51.33
N GLN A 588 -46.55 1.20 -51.99
CA GLN A 588 -47.47 2.25 -51.60
C GLN A 588 -48.23 2.68 -52.85
N GLY A 589 -49.36 2.00 -53.06
CA GLY A 589 -50.31 2.33 -54.11
C GLY A 589 -50.93 3.69 -53.82
N GLY A 590 -50.97 4.54 -54.84
CA GLY A 590 -51.89 5.68 -54.87
C GLY A 590 -53.29 5.22 -55.29
N GLY A 591 -54.31 5.94 -54.82
CA GLY A 591 -55.63 5.93 -55.43
C GLY A 591 -56.76 6.17 -54.45
N ALA A 592 -57.34 7.39 -54.54
CA ALA A 592 -58.68 7.82 -54.11
C ALA A 592 -58.99 7.85 -52.60
#